data_AF-A0AAW1CXE2-F1
#
_entry.id   AF-A0AAW1CXE2-F1
#
_cell.length_a   1.000
_cell.length_b   1.000
_cell.length_c   1.000
_cell.angle_alpha   90.00
_cell.angle_beta   90.00
_cell.angle_gamma   90.00
#
_symmetry.space_group_name_H-M   'P 1'
#
loop_
_entity.id
_entity.type
_entity.pdbx_description
1 polymer ?
#
loop_
_entity_poly.entity_id
_entity_poly.type
_entity_poly.pdbx_seq_one_letter_code
_entity_poly.pdbx_strand_id
1 'polypeptide(L)'
;MNDHITTLSNRFHLSHRYLAQHPPTDQFSPAATERIVSKIFDRTAQDVLVPKPVSLVVAKQEPYIWAPWTDMSRAKKAFGNWCIPKLRRDLCSTHTMIVSQALCTLSDILHNPEVACEALSMNLHSRFVRLLSRDNRFVRQRTLLCIKIMATQPLGNVKLSQNKYILNGLKNALNDDSYIIKNQAIVALQAFLYNPFARETFVKHDFIKTVINCIQKYINDFDQEFYCESFIVILIECLNYLIRESDEAKIQAMSYGVFDLFKLLKHDDVTIRNEMALIYAELYKNNIGKLASHYWPFIDYIAETLQDKKYQECSSIVSTLRFAVVNPEARLRAIESGITEYLAKLVNETMDKENLMHLVQALICLAEHPEGRIRLKNIGADLIFSYTGKDTKLFQQILILFNTINKPL
;
A
#
# COMPACT_ATOMS: atom_id res chain seq x y z
N MET A 1 -54.66 3.34 -12.39
CA MET A 1 -54.14 4.57 -13.00
C MET A 1 -54.76 5.73 -12.25
N ASN A 2 -54.12 6.49 -11.37
CA ASN A 2 -52.72 6.65 -11.00
C ASN A 2 -52.73 7.05 -9.52
N ASP A 3 -52.11 6.24 -8.66
CA ASP A 3 -51.81 6.62 -7.28
C ASP A 3 -50.46 6.01 -6.91
N HIS A 4 -49.39 6.55 -7.49
CA HIS A 4 -48.01 6.39 -7.06
C HIS A 4 -47.19 7.45 -7.79
N ILE A 5 -46.77 8.52 -7.10
CA ILE A 5 -45.52 9.31 -7.25
C ILE A 5 -45.66 10.47 -6.25
N THR A 6 -45.50 10.18 -4.96
CA THR A 6 -45.34 11.20 -3.89
C THR A 6 -44.40 10.68 -2.82
N THR A 7 -43.25 10.14 -3.22
CA THR A 7 -42.13 9.81 -2.31
C THR A 7 -40.78 9.95 -3.02
N LEU A 8 -40.49 11.15 -3.54
CA LEU A 8 -39.11 11.58 -3.81
C LEU A 8 -38.79 12.80 -2.93
N SER A 9 -38.88 12.58 -1.62
CA SER A 9 -38.33 13.48 -0.62
C SER A 9 -36.80 13.50 -0.74
N ASN A 10 -36.25 14.59 -1.27
CA ASN A 10 -34.96 15.18 -0.92
C ASN A 10 -33.90 14.25 -0.30
N ARG A 11 -33.30 13.35 -1.10
CA ARG A 11 -32.05 12.63 -0.74
C ARG A 11 -30.78 13.25 -1.34
N PHE A 12 -30.84 14.49 -1.84
CA PHE A 12 -29.69 15.23 -2.37
C PHE A 12 -29.33 16.50 -1.57
N HIS A 13 -29.56 16.49 -0.25
CA HIS A 13 -28.94 17.47 0.64
C HIS A 13 -27.68 16.90 1.29
N LEU A 14 -26.66 16.64 0.48
CA LEU A 14 -25.28 16.83 0.90
C LEU A 14 -24.91 18.26 0.51
N SER A 15 -25.35 19.22 1.32
CA SER A 15 -24.86 20.59 1.23
C SER A 15 -23.38 20.59 1.59
N HIS A 16 -22.54 20.44 0.57
CA HIS A 16 -21.10 20.66 0.67
C HIS A 16 -20.91 22.09 1.17
N ARG A 17 -20.42 22.27 2.41
CA ARG A 17 -20.17 23.61 3.03
C ARG A 17 -19.27 24.54 2.21
N TYR A 18 -18.62 24.02 1.16
CA TYR A 18 -17.78 24.75 0.23
C TYR A 18 -18.54 25.50 -0.88
N LEU A 19 -19.77 25.11 -1.25
CA LEU A 19 -20.54 25.80 -2.30
C LEU A 19 -21.46 26.89 -1.75
N ALA A 20 -21.60 27.01 -0.43
CA ALA A 20 -22.51 27.94 0.23
C ALA A 20 -21.85 29.25 0.70
N GLN A 21 -20.70 29.63 0.13
CA GLN A 21 -19.93 30.80 0.59
C GLN A 21 -20.22 32.12 -0.15
N HIS A 22 -21.12 32.10 -1.14
CA HIS A 22 -21.70 33.33 -1.70
C HIS A 22 -23.22 33.17 -1.80
N PRO A 23 -24.01 34.23 -1.54
CA PRO A 23 -25.42 34.20 -1.92
C PRO A 23 -25.51 33.84 -3.41
N PRO A 24 -26.48 33.03 -3.85
CA PRO A 24 -26.65 32.73 -5.26
C PRO A 24 -26.82 34.06 -5.98
N THR A 25 -25.81 34.48 -6.73
CA THR A 25 -25.96 35.55 -7.68
C THR A 25 -26.76 34.97 -8.82
N ASP A 26 -27.99 35.45 -9.03
CA ASP A 26 -28.87 35.05 -10.16
C ASP A 26 -28.28 35.38 -11.54
N GLN A 27 -27.04 35.83 -11.59
CA GLN A 27 -26.31 36.21 -12.78
C GLN A 27 -25.10 35.30 -12.94
N PHE A 28 -25.13 34.48 -13.99
CA PHE A 28 -23.92 33.81 -14.47
C PHE A 28 -22.89 34.86 -14.88
N SER A 29 -21.62 34.64 -14.53
CA SER A 29 -20.57 35.53 -15.03
C SER A 29 -20.53 35.47 -16.57
N PRO A 30 -20.29 36.61 -17.26
CA PRO A 30 -20.27 36.66 -18.73
C PRO A 30 -19.38 35.59 -19.37
N ALA A 31 -18.25 35.28 -18.73
CA ALA A 31 -17.33 34.23 -19.17
C ALA A 31 -17.88 32.81 -18.98
N ALA A 32 -18.75 32.58 -17.98
CA ALA A 32 -19.45 31.30 -17.82
C ALA A 32 -20.57 31.16 -18.87
N THR A 33 -21.31 32.24 -19.16
CA THR A 33 -22.31 32.26 -20.23
C THR A 33 -21.66 32.03 -21.59
N GLU A 34 -20.55 32.69 -21.93
CA GLU A 34 -19.81 32.45 -23.18
C GLU A 34 -19.33 31.01 -23.31
N ARG A 35 -18.84 30.40 -22.23
CA ARG A 35 -18.42 28.98 -22.24
C ARG A 35 -19.58 28.01 -22.41
N ILE A 36 -20.75 28.32 -21.82
CA ILE A 36 -21.96 27.49 -21.98
C ILE A 36 -22.49 27.64 -23.40
N VAL A 37 -22.52 28.87 -23.93
CA VAL A 37 -22.92 29.18 -25.30
C VAL A 37 -22.01 28.49 -26.31
N SER A 38 -20.68 28.59 -26.15
CA SER A 38 -19.70 27.84 -26.97
C SER A 38 -19.96 26.33 -26.89
N LYS A 39 -20.17 25.76 -25.69
CA LYS A 39 -20.48 24.34 -25.54
C LYS A 39 -21.79 23.88 -26.14
N ILE A 40 -22.79 24.77 -26.24
CA ILE A 40 -24.07 24.47 -26.88
C ILE A 40 -23.91 24.51 -28.40
N PHE A 41 -23.12 25.46 -28.91
CA PHE A 41 -22.84 25.56 -30.34
C PHE A 41 -21.87 24.49 -30.86
N ASP A 42 -20.94 24.00 -30.04
CA ASP A 42 -19.98 22.94 -30.42
C ASP A 42 -20.57 21.50 -30.31
N ARG A 43 -21.84 21.35 -29.90
CA ARG A 43 -22.48 20.04 -29.66
C ARG A 43 -23.03 19.32 -30.90
N THR A 44 -22.68 19.75 -32.11
CA THR A 44 -22.98 18.99 -33.33
C THR A 44 -21.87 18.04 -33.76
N ALA A 45 -20.76 17.92 -33.01
CA ALA A 45 -19.73 16.93 -33.30
C ALA A 45 -19.14 16.27 -32.05
N GLN A 46 -19.45 14.97 -31.92
CA GLN A 46 -18.70 13.92 -31.23
C GLN A 46 -18.80 13.81 -29.69
N ASP A 47 -19.36 12.67 -29.29
CA ASP A 47 -19.22 12.01 -27.99
C ASP A 47 -17.73 11.76 -27.67
N VAL A 48 -17.15 12.56 -26.77
CA VAL A 48 -15.88 12.23 -26.11
C VAL A 48 -15.96 12.60 -24.63
N LEU A 49 -15.60 11.63 -23.79
CA LEU A 49 -15.31 11.68 -22.35
C LEU A 49 -15.46 13.04 -21.68
N VAL A 50 -16.44 13.16 -20.79
CA VAL A 50 -16.58 14.29 -19.87
C VAL A 50 -15.27 14.43 -19.04
N PRO A 51 -14.46 15.48 -19.21
CA PRO A 51 -13.36 15.73 -18.31
C PRO A 51 -13.98 16.15 -16.97
N LYS A 52 -13.73 15.36 -15.92
CA LYS A 52 -14.10 15.73 -14.55
C LYS A 52 -13.54 17.13 -14.26
N PRO A 53 -14.32 18.05 -13.67
CA PRO A 53 -13.87 19.41 -13.43
C PRO A 53 -12.62 19.39 -12.54
N VAL A 54 -11.60 20.15 -12.95
CA VAL A 54 -10.28 20.24 -12.29
C VAL A 54 -10.41 20.54 -10.79
N SER A 55 -11.44 21.27 -10.37
CA SER A 55 -11.72 21.54 -8.95
C SER A 55 -12.01 20.29 -8.12
N LEU A 56 -12.61 19.26 -8.72
CA LEU A 56 -12.89 17.97 -8.07
C LEU A 56 -11.67 17.05 -8.06
N VAL A 57 -10.70 17.30 -8.95
CA VAL A 57 -9.42 16.57 -9.02
C VAL A 57 -8.47 17.05 -7.93
N VAL A 58 -8.40 18.36 -7.67
CA VAL A 58 -7.53 18.94 -6.62
C VAL A 58 -7.95 18.49 -5.22
N ALA A 59 -9.25 18.36 -4.95
CA ALA A 59 -9.75 17.96 -3.63
C ALA A 59 -9.49 16.48 -3.27
N LYS A 60 -9.14 15.63 -4.24
CA LYS A 60 -8.94 14.19 -4.02
C LYS A 60 -7.49 13.78 -3.79
N GLN A 61 -6.52 14.64 -4.06
CA GLN A 61 -5.11 14.22 -4.11
C GLN A 61 -4.36 14.37 -2.78
N GLU A 62 -4.82 15.20 -1.84
CA GLU A 62 -4.23 15.29 -0.51
C GLU A 62 -5.31 15.45 0.56
N PRO A 63 -5.27 14.68 1.66
CA PRO A 63 -6.18 14.90 2.78
C PRO A 63 -5.88 16.28 3.39
N TYR A 64 -6.77 17.25 3.09
CA TYR A 64 -6.58 18.64 3.48
C TYR A 64 -7.21 18.91 4.85
N ILE A 65 -6.38 19.31 5.81
CA ILE A 65 -6.86 19.82 7.09
C ILE A 65 -7.29 21.28 6.88
N TRP A 66 -8.55 21.60 7.19
CA TRP A 66 -9.06 22.96 7.16
C TRP A 66 -8.25 23.88 8.09
N ALA A 67 -7.56 24.87 7.50
CA ALA A 67 -6.73 25.83 8.22
C ALA A 67 -6.89 27.26 7.64
N PRO A 68 -8.08 27.89 7.75
CA PRO A 68 -8.38 29.20 7.16
C PRO A 68 -7.52 30.33 7.73
N TRP A 69 -6.96 30.12 8.93
CA TRP A 69 -6.04 31.06 9.58
C TRP A 69 -4.62 31.02 8.99
N THR A 70 -4.31 30.06 8.12
CA THR A 70 -2.99 29.95 7.47
C THR A 70 -3.07 30.54 6.07
N ASP A 71 -2.77 31.82 5.93
CA ASP A 71 -2.66 32.43 4.61
C ASP A 71 -1.32 32.01 3.96
N MET A 72 -1.39 31.04 3.04
CA MET A 72 -0.22 30.55 2.31
C MET A 72 0.38 31.61 1.39
N SER A 73 -0.43 32.53 0.86
CA SER A 73 0.03 33.57 -0.07
C SER A 73 0.89 34.64 0.62
N ARG A 74 0.79 34.75 1.94
CA ARG A 74 1.55 35.71 2.76
C ARG A 74 2.81 35.13 3.40
N ALA A 75 3.16 33.89 3.10
CA ALA A 75 4.34 33.26 3.68
C ALA A 75 5.62 33.99 3.24
N LYS A 76 6.35 34.59 4.20
CA LYS A 76 7.52 35.43 3.90
C LYS A 76 8.75 34.59 3.58
N LYS A 77 8.97 34.22 2.32
CA LYS A 77 10.20 33.57 1.85
C LYS A 77 11.37 34.59 1.77
N ALA A 78 12.49 34.30 2.42
CA ALA A 78 13.72 35.09 2.24
C ALA A 78 14.47 34.66 0.98
N PHE A 79 15.25 35.57 0.40
CA PHE A 79 15.98 35.34 -0.85
C PHE A 79 17.30 34.58 -0.62
N GLY A 80 17.63 33.66 -1.54
CA GLY A 80 18.89 32.90 -1.56
C GLY A 80 19.18 32.14 -0.27
N ASN A 81 20.44 32.16 0.15
CA ASN A 81 20.98 31.42 1.31
C ASN A 81 20.36 31.86 2.66
N TRP A 82 19.60 32.96 2.71
CA TRP A 82 18.89 33.39 3.91
C TRP A 82 17.54 32.69 4.11
N CYS A 83 17.06 31.95 3.10
CA CYS A 83 15.79 31.25 3.14
C CYS A 83 15.73 30.22 4.28
N ILE A 84 16.65 29.25 4.30
CA ILE A 84 16.66 28.18 5.30
C ILE A 84 16.92 28.69 6.73
N PRO A 85 17.90 29.58 6.98
CA PRO A 85 18.11 30.14 8.32
C PRO A 85 16.89 30.91 8.87
N LYS A 86 16.15 31.59 8.00
CA LYS A 86 14.92 32.28 8.41
C LYS A 86 13.81 31.29 8.71
N LEU A 87 13.54 30.33 7.82
CA LEU A 87 12.53 29.30 8.05
C LEU A 87 12.81 28.50 9.33
N ARG A 88 14.08 28.18 9.61
CA ARG A 88 14.49 27.53 10.86
C ARG A 88 14.12 28.33 12.12
N ARG A 89 14.21 29.66 12.07
CA ARG A 89 13.78 30.56 13.16
C ARG A 89 12.25 30.61 13.24
N ASP A 90 11.58 30.70 12.11
CA ASP A 90 10.11 30.75 12.04
C ASP A 90 9.47 29.46 12.58
N LEU A 91 10.06 28.29 12.31
CA LEU A 91 9.67 27.00 12.92
C LEU A 91 9.83 26.97 14.46
N CYS A 92 10.64 27.86 15.01
CA CYS A 92 10.82 27.97 16.46
C CYS A 92 9.74 28.83 17.14
N SER A 93 8.97 29.59 16.35
CA SER A 93 7.96 30.53 16.85
C SER A 93 6.88 29.87 17.71
N THR A 94 6.38 30.63 18.67
CA THR A 94 5.21 30.29 19.49
C THR A 94 3.91 30.42 18.69
N HIS A 95 3.88 31.32 17.71
CA HIS A 95 2.69 31.56 16.89
C HIS A 95 2.50 30.45 15.84
N THR A 96 1.43 29.67 15.99
CA THR A 96 1.09 28.56 15.09
C THR A 96 0.98 29.00 13.63
N MET A 97 0.44 30.19 13.34
CA MET A 97 0.35 30.72 11.97
C MET A 97 1.72 30.84 11.30
N ILE A 98 2.73 31.39 12.01
CA ILE A 98 4.08 31.56 11.48
C ILE A 98 4.71 30.19 11.19
N VAL A 99 4.53 29.23 12.12
CA VAL A 99 5.04 27.86 11.93
C VAL A 99 4.36 27.15 10.76
N SER A 100 3.03 27.27 10.64
CA SER A 100 2.27 26.69 9.54
C SER A 100 2.71 27.25 8.18
N GLN A 101 2.86 28.57 8.07
CA GLN A 101 3.36 29.22 6.85
C GLN A 101 4.78 28.77 6.52
N ALA A 102 5.66 28.71 7.52
CA ALA A 102 7.03 28.25 7.33
C ALA A 102 7.08 26.79 6.87
N LEU A 103 6.24 25.91 7.41
CA LEU A 103 6.15 24.51 6.99
C LEU A 103 5.62 24.36 5.55
N CYS A 104 4.64 25.16 5.13
CA CYS A 104 4.18 25.14 3.73
C CYS A 104 5.28 25.60 2.77
N THR A 105 5.94 26.73 3.07
CA THR A 105 7.08 27.18 2.25
C THR A 105 8.19 26.14 2.23
N LEU A 106 8.42 25.46 3.34
CA LEU A 106 9.43 24.44 3.46
C LEU A 106 9.09 23.20 2.63
N SER A 107 7.85 22.71 2.65
CA SER A 107 7.44 21.56 1.81
C SER A 107 7.68 21.85 0.33
N ASP A 108 7.43 23.07 -0.13
CA ASP A 108 7.59 23.43 -1.54
C ASP A 108 9.07 23.44 -1.99
N ILE A 109 9.97 23.94 -1.13
CA ILE A 109 11.39 24.10 -1.49
C ILE A 109 12.23 22.84 -1.24
N LEU A 110 11.82 21.97 -0.31
CA LEU A 110 12.58 20.76 0.04
C LEU A 110 12.61 19.72 -1.10
N HIS A 111 11.76 19.87 -2.11
CA HIS A 111 11.85 19.07 -3.33
C HIS A 111 13.17 19.28 -4.09
N ASN A 112 13.82 20.44 -3.94
CA ASN A 112 15.16 20.65 -4.48
C ASN A 112 16.20 19.96 -3.58
N PRO A 113 17.00 19.00 -4.11
CA PRO A 113 17.98 18.25 -3.33
C PRO A 113 19.07 19.15 -2.72
N GLU A 114 19.46 20.24 -3.36
CA GLU A 114 20.48 21.16 -2.82
C GLU A 114 19.96 21.86 -1.56
N VAL A 115 18.74 22.37 -1.64
CA VAL A 115 18.05 23.06 -0.52
C VAL A 115 17.82 22.10 0.64
N ALA A 116 17.46 20.85 0.35
CA ALA A 116 17.26 19.84 1.38
C ALA A 116 18.59 19.40 2.02
N CYS A 117 19.68 19.29 1.25
CA CYS A 117 21.03 19.09 1.78
C CYS A 117 21.45 20.24 2.71
N GLU A 118 21.18 21.49 2.32
CA GLU A 118 21.42 22.67 3.17
C GLU A 118 20.57 22.63 4.45
N ALA A 119 19.28 22.29 4.35
CA ALA A 119 18.41 22.12 5.50
C ALA A 119 18.92 21.03 6.47
N LEU A 120 19.47 19.94 5.92
CA LEU A 120 20.07 18.85 6.70
C LEU A 120 21.40 19.23 7.35
N SER A 121 22.25 20.02 6.68
CA SER A 121 23.51 20.50 7.26
C SER A 121 23.26 21.52 8.36
N MET A 122 22.20 22.32 8.26
CA MET A 122 21.75 23.25 9.31
C MET A 122 20.94 22.59 10.44
N ASN A 123 20.84 21.26 10.48
CA ASN A 123 20.08 20.50 11.49
C ASN A 123 18.60 20.93 11.60
N LEU A 124 17.96 21.32 10.49
CA LEU A 124 16.55 21.72 10.48
C LEU A 124 15.62 20.62 10.99
N HIS A 125 15.92 19.37 10.62
CA HIS A 125 15.15 18.17 10.99
C HIS A 125 15.00 17.98 12.51
N SER A 126 15.94 18.47 13.32
CA SER A 126 15.82 18.46 14.79
C SER A 126 14.58 19.21 15.28
N ARG A 127 14.12 20.22 14.54
CA ARG A 127 12.90 20.99 14.87
C ARG A 127 11.63 20.19 14.65
N PHE A 128 11.64 19.26 13.70
CA PHE A 128 10.46 18.43 13.39
C PHE A 128 10.03 17.58 14.58
N VAL A 129 10.95 17.12 15.41
CA VAL A 129 10.64 16.37 16.65
C VAL A 129 9.60 17.09 17.49
N ARG A 130 9.82 18.38 17.78
CA ARG A 130 8.91 19.19 18.58
C ARG A 130 7.59 19.47 17.85
N LEU A 131 7.64 19.62 16.52
CA LEU A 131 6.47 19.92 15.71
C LEU A 131 5.53 18.72 15.55
N LEU A 132 6.07 17.49 15.52
CA LEU A 132 5.29 16.26 15.54
C LEU A 132 4.52 16.07 16.85
N SER A 133 4.96 16.67 17.95
CA SER A 133 4.27 16.60 19.25
C SER A 133 3.34 17.77 19.53
N ARG A 134 3.13 18.70 18.59
CA ARG A 134 2.21 19.83 18.79
C ARG A 134 0.75 19.41 18.65
N ASP A 135 -0.14 20.05 19.41
CA ASP A 135 -1.59 19.79 19.38
C ASP A 135 -2.23 20.10 18.03
N ASN A 136 -1.69 21.07 17.30
CA ASN A 136 -2.25 21.47 16.01
C ASN A 136 -2.01 20.39 14.94
N ARG A 137 -3.11 19.78 14.49
CA ARG A 137 -3.15 18.72 13.47
C ARG A 137 -2.51 19.13 12.14
N PHE A 138 -2.74 20.37 11.70
CA PHE A 138 -2.17 20.91 10.45
C PHE A 138 -0.64 20.97 10.54
N VAL A 139 -0.09 21.41 11.68
CA VAL A 139 1.35 21.47 11.90
C VAL A 139 1.96 20.06 11.88
N ARG A 140 1.33 19.08 12.55
CA ARG A 140 1.80 17.67 12.51
C ARG A 140 1.79 17.12 11.08
N GLN A 141 0.69 17.30 10.36
CA GLN A 141 0.53 16.83 8.97
C GLN A 141 1.57 17.45 8.03
N ARG A 142 1.76 18.78 8.06
CA ARG A 142 2.77 19.45 7.23
C ARG A 142 4.20 19.09 7.63
N THR A 143 4.45 18.82 8.91
CA THR A 143 5.75 18.31 9.37
C THR A 143 6.04 16.93 8.79
N LEU A 144 5.06 16.02 8.82
CA LEU A 144 5.18 14.69 8.20
C LEU A 144 5.37 14.77 6.69
N LEU A 145 4.75 15.75 6.02
CA LEU A 145 4.99 16.00 4.59
C LEU A 145 6.44 16.44 4.32
N CYS A 146 6.99 17.36 5.12
CA CYS A 146 8.40 17.73 5.01
C CYS A 146 9.33 16.53 5.26
N ILE A 147 9.02 15.70 6.27
CA ILE A 147 9.76 14.47 6.56
C ILE A 147 9.71 13.50 5.38
N LYS A 148 8.53 13.27 4.79
CA LYS A 148 8.35 12.44 3.59
C LYS A 148 9.30 12.90 2.48
N ILE A 149 9.26 14.19 2.14
CA ILE A 149 10.07 14.76 1.04
C ILE A 149 11.57 14.62 1.32
N MET A 150 12.00 14.80 2.57
CA MET A 150 13.41 14.63 2.93
C MET A 150 13.82 13.16 2.99
N ALA A 151 12.90 12.25 3.37
CA ALA A 151 13.16 10.82 3.45
C ALA A 151 13.30 10.14 2.08
N THR A 152 12.74 10.71 1.01
CA THR A 152 12.97 10.21 -0.36
C THR A 152 14.39 10.50 -0.86
N GLN A 153 15.08 11.46 -0.24
CA GLN A 153 16.45 11.79 -0.60
C GLN A 153 17.45 10.92 0.18
N PRO A 154 18.53 10.42 -0.43
CA PRO A 154 19.45 9.49 0.23
C PRO A 154 20.06 10.03 1.54
N LEU A 155 20.56 11.27 1.54
CA LEU A 155 21.16 11.89 2.73
C LEU A 155 20.13 12.16 3.83
N GLY A 156 18.92 12.58 3.44
CA GLY A 156 17.83 12.84 4.36
C GLY A 156 17.34 11.56 5.02
N ASN A 157 17.17 10.50 4.24
CA ASN A 157 16.82 9.17 4.72
C ASN A 157 17.77 8.67 5.82
N VAL A 158 19.08 8.72 5.58
CA VAL A 158 20.10 8.29 6.56
C VAL A 158 20.05 9.15 7.83
N LYS A 159 20.07 10.47 7.71
CA LYS A 159 20.07 11.37 8.88
C LYS A 159 18.78 11.28 9.70
N LEU A 160 17.63 11.17 9.03
CA LEU A 160 16.33 11.11 9.69
C LEU A 160 16.10 9.75 10.36
N SER A 161 16.47 8.64 9.70
CA SER A 161 16.34 7.29 10.27
C SER A 161 17.21 7.09 11.51
N GLN A 162 18.39 7.71 11.58
CA GLN A 162 19.25 7.68 12.77
C GLN A 162 18.67 8.48 13.96
N ASN A 163 17.70 9.36 13.73
CA ASN A 163 17.13 10.18 14.80
C ASN A 163 15.97 9.47 15.49
N LYS A 164 16.27 8.81 16.63
CA LYS A 164 15.28 8.10 17.46
C LYS A 164 14.03 8.92 17.84
N TYR A 165 14.16 10.23 17.98
CA TYR A 165 13.04 11.08 18.39
C TYR A 165 12.08 11.34 17.23
N ILE A 166 12.59 11.43 16.00
CA ILE A 166 11.75 11.51 14.79
C ILE A 166 11.01 10.19 14.59
N LEU A 167 11.70 9.06 14.77
CA LEU A 167 11.08 7.75 14.70
C LEU A 167 9.96 7.58 15.75
N ASN A 168 10.18 8.03 16.99
CA ASN A 168 9.14 8.03 18.01
C ASN A 168 7.95 8.93 17.63
N GLY A 169 8.22 10.12 17.10
CA GLY A 169 7.17 11.00 16.59
C GLY A 169 6.37 10.37 15.44
N LEU A 170 7.03 9.62 14.55
CA LEU A 170 6.38 8.88 13.48
C LEU A 170 5.49 7.75 14.01
N LYS A 171 5.95 6.98 15.00
CA LYS A 171 5.12 5.96 15.68
C LYS A 171 3.87 6.55 16.32
N ASN A 172 4.01 7.70 16.97
CA ASN A 172 2.88 8.41 17.57
C ASN A 172 1.91 8.87 16.49
N ALA A 173 2.41 9.37 15.35
CA ALA A 173 1.58 9.79 14.23
C ALA A 173 0.83 8.61 13.55
N LEU A 174 1.43 7.42 13.49
CA LEU A 174 0.76 6.20 13.02
C LEU A 174 -0.35 5.72 13.98
N ASN A 175 -0.30 6.14 15.24
CA ASN A 175 -1.32 5.85 16.25
C ASN A 175 -2.22 7.06 16.57
N ASP A 176 -2.15 8.13 15.77
CA ASP A 176 -2.95 9.34 15.97
C ASP A 176 -4.44 9.04 15.69
N ASP A 177 -5.33 9.70 16.42
CA ASP A 177 -6.78 9.57 16.26
C ASP A 177 -7.24 10.11 14.89
N SER A 178 -6.51 11.09 14.35
CA SER A 178 -6.84 11.74 13.08
C SER A 178 -6.30 10.93 11.89
N TYR A 179 -7.20 10.34 11.10
CA TYR A 179 -6.85 9.60 9.87
C TYR A 179 -6.01 10.42 8.89
N ILE A 180 -6.22 11.74 8.80
CA ILE A 180 -5.39 12.60 7.94
C ILE A 180 -3.90 12.55 8.33
N ILE A 181 -3.61 12.53 9.63
CA ILE A 181 -2.23 12.49 10.16
C ILE A 181 -1.68 11.07 10.00
N LYS A 182 -2.51 10.06 10.30
CA LYS A 182 -2.19 8.65 10.14
C LYS A 182 -1.82 8.31 8.69
N ASN A 183 -2.67 8.69 7.74
CA ASN A 183 -2.45 8.58 6.30
C ASN A 183 -1.13 9.25 5.87
N GLN A 184 -0.87 10.47 6.35
CA GLN A 184 0.37 11.18 6.05
C GLN A 184 1.61 10.48 6.65
N ALA A 185 1.47 9.91 7.85
CA ALA A 185 2.53 9.15 8.51
C ALA A 185 2.83 7.83 7.77
N ILE A 186 1.82 7.15 7.24
CA ILE A 186 1.97 5.94 6.41
C ILE A 186 2.80 6.25 5.16
N VAL A 187 2.47 7.33 4.45
CA VAL A 187 3.23 7.72 3.25
C VAL A 187 4.66 8.16 3.61
N ALA A 188 4.85 8.82 4.75
CA ALA A 188 6.19 9.16 5.24
C ALA A 188 6.99 7.90 5.58
N LEU A 189 6.38 6.90 6.22
CA LEU A 189 7.00 5.60 6.51
C LEU A 189 7.41 4.89 5.21
N GLN A 190 6.54 4.84 4.21
CA GLN A 190 6.86 4.23 2.91
C GLN A 190 8.09 4.89 2.26
N ALA A 191 8.17 6.23 2.32
CA ALA A 191 9.33 6.98 1.82
C ALA A 191 10.65 6.59 2.53
N PHE A 192 10.61 6.28 3.83
CA PHE A 192 11.78 5.76 4.54
C PHE A 192 12.18 4.38 4.06
N LEU A 193 11.22 3.46 3.98
CA LEU A 193 11.45 2.03 3.75
C LEU A 193 11.84 1.70 2.30
N TYR A 194 11.65 2.65 1.37
CA TYR A 194 12.18 2.53 0.03
C TYR A 194 13.71 2.33 0.05
N ASN A 195 14.41 2.93 1.01
CA ASN A 195 15.84 2.70 1.20
C ASN A 195 16.09 1.45 2.07
N PRO A 196 16.82 0.43 1.58
CA PRO A 196 17.10 -0.79 2.35
C PRO A 196 17.86 -0.53 3.65
N PHE A 197 18.76 0.47 3.69
CA PHE A 197 19.54 0.78 4.90
C PHE A 197 18.68 1.29 6.05
N ALA A 198 17.54 1.93 5.76
CA ALA A 198 16.62 2.37 6.80
C ALA A 198 15.92 1.19 7.46
N ARG A 199 15.60 0.12 6.72
CA ARG A 199 14.75 -0.98 7.18
C ARG A 199 15.30 -1.62 8.46
N GLU A 200 16.59 -1.89 8.52
CA GLU A 200 17.25 -2.46 9.71
C GLU A 200 17.06 -1.55 10.95
N THR A 201 17.19 -0.24 10.77
CA THR A 201 16.98 0.73 11.85
C THR A 201 15.53 0.73 12.31
N PHE A 202 14.57 0.62 11.39
CA PHE A 202 13.14 0.57 11.71
C PHE A 202 12.75 -0.74 12.42
N VAL A 203 13.33 -1.88 12.01
CA VAL A 203 13.15 -3.17 12.72
C VAL A 203 13.66 -3.09 14.16
N LYS A 204 14.88 -2.57 14.37
CA LYS A 204 15.45 -2.34 15.72
C LYS A 204 14.60 -1.43 16.60
N HIS A 205 13.81 -0.56 15.98
CA HIS A 205 12.88 0.32 16.66
C HIS A 205 11.45 -0.21 16.64
N ASP A 206 11.17 -1.51 16.58
CA ASP A 206 9.82 -2.11 16.71
C ASP A 206 8.75 -1.53 15.76
N PHE A 207 9.14 -1.13 14.55
CA PHE A 207 8.15 -0.69 13.56
C PHE A 207 7.27 -1.83 13.06
N ILE A 208 7.73 -3.08 13.09
CA ILE A 208 6.91 -4.25 12.72
C ILE A 208 5.64 -4.31 13.58
N LYS A 209 5.79 -4.27 14.90
CA LYS A 209 4.66 -4.22 15.85
C LYS A 209 3.75 -3.02 15.59
N THR A 210 4.36 -1.85 15.36
CA THR A 210 3.62 -0.60 15.12
C THR A 210 2.78 -0.69 13.85
N VAL A 211 3.32 -1.25 12.77
CA VAL A 211 2.64 -1.42 11.48
C VAL A 211 1.52 -2.46 11.59
N ILE A 212 1.76 -3.61 12.22
CA ILE A 212 0.71 -4.64 12.43
C ILE A 212 -0.46 -4.06 13.21
N ASN A 213 -0.19 -3.37 14.33
CA ASN A 213 -1.23 -2.71 15.11
C ASN A 213 -1.98 -1.63 14.32
N CYS A 214 -1.27 -0.88 13.47
CA CYS A 214 -1.87 0.12 12.59
C CYS A 214 -2.83 -0.54 11.60
N ILE A 215 -2.40 -1.63 10.93
CA ILE A 215 -3.25 -2.40 10.02
C ILE A 215 -4.49 -2.92 10.75
N GLN A 216 -4.33 -3.54 11.92
CA GLN A 216 -5.46 -4.07 12.70
C GLN A 216 -6.49 -2.98 13.04
N LYS A 217 -6.04 -1.79 13.43
CA LYS A 217 -6.90 -0.63 13.67
C LYS A 217 -7.63 -0.19 12.38
N TYR A 218 -6.90 -0.04 11.26
CA TYR A 218 -7.52 0.34 9.98
C TYR A 218 -8.63 -0.61 9.55
N ILE A 219 -8.45 -1.93 9.72
CA ILE A 219 -9.45 -2.92 9.33
C ILE A 219 -10.74 -2.79 10.17
N ASN A 220 -10.62 -2.41 11.44
CA ASN A 220 -11.76 -2.33 12.35
C ASN A 220 -12.53 -0.99 12.22
N ASP A 221 -11.93 0.02 11.57
CA ASP A 221 -12.39 1.40 11.56
C ASP A 221 -12.82 1.86 10.14
N PHE A 222 -13.59 1.04 9.43
CA PHE A 222 -13.98 1.29 8.03
C PHE A 222 -14.93 2.49 7.83
N ASP A 223 -15.67 2.90 8.87
CA ASP A 223 -16.64 4.00 8.83
C ASP A 223 -16.02 5.40 9.07
N GLN A 224 -14.71 5.50 9.29
CA GLN A 224 -14.06 6.75 9.66
C GLN A 224 -13.88 7.72 8.47
N GLU A 225 -14.00 9.01 8.76
CA GLU A 225 -13.73 10.07 7.77
C GLU A 225 -12.27 9.97 7.30
N PHE A 226 -12.04 10.06 5.98
CA PHE A 226 -10.72 9.88 5.32
C PHE A 226 -10.15 8.46 5.37
N TYR A 227 -10.94 7.44 5.71
CA TYR A 227 -10.61 6.05 5.45
C TYR A 227 -10.40 5.83 3.94
N CYS A 228 -9.35 5.10 3.57
CA CYS A 228 -9.10 4.67 2.20
C CYS A 228 -8.28 3.38 2.21
N GLU A 229 -8.78 2.37 1.51
CA GLU A 229 -8.17 1.04 1.40
C GLU A 229 -6.75 1.07 0.81
N SER A 230 -6.43 2.08 -0.02
CA SER A 230 -5.08 2.25 -0.56
C SER A 230 -4.01 2.42 0.52
N PHE A 231 -4.35 2.95 1.70
CA PHE A 231 -3.41 3.03 2.82
C PHE A 231 -3.19 1.69 3.50
N ILE A 232 -4.15 0.75 3.44
CA ILE A 232 -3.95 -0.63 3.89
C ILE A 232 -2.92 -1.29 2.99
N VAL A 233 -3.04 -1.14 1.66
CA VAL A 233 -2.06 -1.62 0.69
C VAL A 233 -0.65 -1.08 1.00
N ILE A 234 -0.51 0.24 1.20
CA ILE A 234 0.79 0.85 1.54
C ILE A 234 1.34 0.31 2.88
N LEU A 235 0.49 0.10 3.88
CA LEU A 235 0.92 -0.48 5.16
C LEU A 235 1.42 -1.92 5.01
N ILE A 236 0.74 -2.73 4.19
CA ILE A 236 1.16 -4.10 3.88
C ILE A 236 2.49 -4.08 3.12
N GLU A 237 2.65 -3.21 2.12
CA GLU A 237 3.93 -3.02 1.43
C GLU A 237 5.05 -2.62 2.40
N CYS A 238 4.77 -1.70 3.32
CA CYS A 238 5.72 -1.30 4.36
C CYS A 238 6.12 -2.49 5.25
N LEU A 239 5.15 -3.32 5.65
CA LEU A 239 5.43 -4.55 6.39
C LEU A 239 6.30 -5.51 5.57
N ASN A 240 6.01 -5.66 4.28
CA ASN A 240 6.77 -6.49 3.34
C ASN A 240 8.23 -6.03 3.27
N TYR A 241 8.46 -4.72 3.12
CA TYR A 241 9.81 -4.15 3.14
C TYR A 241 10.56 -4.45 4.44
N LEU A 242 9.89 -4.39 5.60
CA LEU A 242 10.53 -4.67 6.89
C LEU A 242 10.93 -6.14 7.05
N ILE A 243 10.15 -7.09 6.51
CA ILE A 243 10.36 -8.53 6.75
C ILE A 243 11.17 -9.25 5.66
N ARG A 244 11.16 -8.73 4.42
CA ARG A 244 11.68 -9.45 3.24
C ARG A 244 13.14 -9.92 3.38
N GLU A 245 14.00 -9.07 3.94
CA GLU A 245 15.45 -9.28 3.93
C GLU A 245 16.01 -9.88 5.23
N SER A 246 15.23 -9.93 6.32
CA SER A 246 15.70 -10.37 7.64
C SER A 246 14.85 -11.49 8.22
N ASP A 247 15.48 -12.61 8.55
CA ASP A 247 14.81 -13.71 9.24
C ASP A 247 14.40 -13.35 10.67
N GLU A 248 15.18 -12.50 11.36
CA GLU A 248 14.80 -11.97 12.67
C GLU A 248 13.51 -11.14 12.56
N ALA A 249 13.40 -10.30 11.54
CA ALA A 249 12.19 -9.50 11.29
C ALA A 249 10.96 -10.39 11.03
N LYS A 250 11.12 -11.51 10.30
CA LYS A 250 10.04 -12.49 10.11
C LYS A 250 9.61 -13.12 11.44
N ILE A 251 10.57 -13.52 12.27
CA ILE A 251 10.29 -14.09 13.60
C ILE A 251 9.56 -13.08 14.48
N GLN A 252 10.01 -11.82 14.49
CA GLN A 252 9.33 -10.73 15.19
C GLN A 252 7.90 -10.55 14.69
N ALA A 253 7.69 -10.49 13.37
CA ALA A 253 6.35 -10.36 12.78
C ALA A 253 5.42 -11.50 13.22
N MET A 254 5.92 -12.75 13.21
CA MET A 254 5.17 -13.91 13.72
C MET A 254 4.84 -13.77 15.21
N SER A 255 5.79 -13.33 16.03
CA SER A 255 5.56 -13.11 17.47
C SER A 255 4.57 -11.98 17.76
N TYR A 256 4.47 -11.00 16.86
CA TYR A 256 3.55 -9.85 16.97
C TYR A 256 2.17 -10.12 16.34
N GLY A 257 1.85 -11.35 15.96
CA GLY A 257 0.52 -11.72 15.50
C GLY A 257 0.24 -11.34 14.04
N VAL A 258 1.25 -11.37 13.16
CA VAL A 258 1.02 -11.12 11.72
C VAL A 258 -0.02 -12.07 11.10
N PHE A 259 -0.16 -13.28 11.65
CA PHE A 259 -1.15 -14.25 11.19
C PHE A 259 -2.59 -13.86 11.54
N ASP A 260 -2.82 -12.97 12.51
CA ASP A 260 -4.15 -12.41 12.82
C ASP A 260 -4.68 -11.53 11.68
N LEU A 261 -3.80 -11.12 10.76
CA LEU A 261 -4.15 -10.40 9.54
C LEU A 261 -4.75 -11.30 8.46
N PHE A 262 -4.93 -12.60 8.73
CA PHE A 262 -5.50 -13.58 7.78
C PHE A 262 -6.80 -13.12 7.13
N LYS A 263 -7.66 -12.38 7.87
CA LYS A 263 -8.91 -11.82 7.35
C LYS A 263 -8.74 -10.97 6.09
N LEU A 264 -7.58 -10.34 5.90
CA LEU A 264 -7.27 -9.55 4.70
C LEU A 264 -7.10 -10.39 3.44
N LEU A 265 -6.77 -11.69 3.56
CA LEU A 265 -6.80 -12.60 2.41
C LEU A 265 -8.22 -12.80 1.89
N LYS A 266 -9.25 -12.64 2.74
CA LYS A 266 -10.66 -12.73 2.35
C LYS A 266 -11.24 -11.37 1.92
N HIS A 267 -10.42 -10.34 1.75
CA HIS A 267 -10.87 -9.00 1.37
C HIS A 267 -11.44 -8.93 -0.06
N ASP A 268 -12.37 -8.01 -0.30
CA ASP A 268 -13.00 -7.82 -1.61
C ASP A 268 -12.01 -7.26 -2.63
N ASP A 269 -11.21 -6.27 -2.24
CA ASP A 269 -10.10 -5.74 -3.05
C ASP A 269 -9.00 -6.77 -3.31
N VAL A 270 -8.83 -7.11 -4.59
CA VAL A 270 -7.80 -8.02 -5.11
C VAL A 270 -6.39 -7.56 -4.75
N THR A 271 -6.15 -6.25 -4.71
CA THR A 271 -4.84 -5.66 -4.41
C THR A 271 -4.41 -5.98 -2.97
N ILE A 272 -5.32 -5.78 -2.01
CA ILE A 272 -5.09 -6.12 -0.60
C ILE A 272 -4.82 -7.61 -0.43
N ARG A 273 -5.62 -8.47 -1.09
CA ARG A 273 -5.42 -9.92 -1.04
C ARG A 273 -4.04 -10.31 -1.57
N ASN A 274 -3.64 -9.76 -2.71
CA ASN A 274 -2.37 -10.08 -3.35
C ASN A 274 -1.18 -9.63 -2.49
N GLU A 275 -1.21 -8.40 -1.97
CA GLU A 275 -0.15 -7.91 -1.09
C GLU A 275 -0.05 -8.71 0.20
N MET A 276 -1.18 -9.12 0.79
CA MET A 276 -1.13 -10.02 1.94
C MET A 276 -0.62 -11.40 1.59
N ALA A 277 -0.98 -11.98 0.44
CA ALA A 277 -0.40 -13.25 0.01
C ALA A 277 1.14 -13.15 -0.06
N LEU A 278 1.68 -12.04 -0.60
CA LEU A 278 3.12 -11.81 -0.61
C LEU A 278 3.75 -11.79 0.79
N ILE A 279 3.08 -11.23 1.80
CA ILE A 279 3.55 -11.31 3.19
C ILE A 279 3.66 -12.76 3.64
N TYR A 280 2.61 -13.56 3.44
CA TYR A 280 2.62 -14.97 3.80
C TYR A 280 3.70 -15.75 3.04
N ALA A 281 3.94 -15.42 1.77
CA ALA A 281 5.02 -16.01 0.99
C ALA A 281 6.39 -15.73 1.62
N GLU A 282 6.64 -14.50 2.08
CA GLU A 282 7.89 -14.15 2.77
C GLU A 282 8.03 -14.88 4.13
N LEU A 283 6.94 -15.01 4.88
CA LEU A 283 6.95 -15.73 6.16
C LEU A 283 7.24 -17.23 5.97
N TYR A 284 6.62 -17.86 4.99
CA TYR A 284 6.81 -19.30 4.69
C TYR A 284 8.18 -19.66 4.12
N LYS A 285 9.02 -18.68 3.76
CA LYS A 285 10.43 -18.95 3.47
C LYS A 285 11.20 -19.35 4.74
N ASN A 286 10.79 -18.83 5.90
CA ASN A 286 11.39 -19.15 7.20
C ASN A 286 10.87 -20.50 7.74
N ASN A 287 11.71 -21.25 8.46
CA ASN A 287 11.34 -22.55 9.01
C ASN A 287 10.14 -22.49 9.98
N ILE A 288 10.04 -21.46 10.83
CA ILE A 288 8.90 -21.28 11.74
C ILE A 288 7.63 -21.01 10.93
N GLY A 289 7.73 -20.20 9.87
CA GLY A 289 6.62 -19.96 8.95
C GLY A 289 6.14 -21.24 8.26
N LYS A 290 7.05 -22.11 7.81
CA LYS A 290 6.68 -23.41 7.22
C LYS A 290 5.95 -24.32 8.21
N LEU A 291 6.26 -24.26 9.49
CA LEU A 291 5.48 -24.97 10.50
C LEU A 291 4.11 -24.32 10.67
N ALA A 292 4.05 -22.99 10.67
CA ALA A 292 2.80 -22.25 10.77
C ALA A 292 1.83 -22.52 9.61
N SER A 293 2.30 -22.88 8.41
CA SER A 293 1.42 -23.21 7.27
C SER A 293 0.51 -24.41 7.53
N HIS A 294 0.87 -25.29 8.47
CA HIS A 294 0.02 -26.41 8.90
C HIS A 294 -1.08 -25.96 9.89
N TYR A 295 -0.75 -25.05 10.81
CA TYR A 295 -1.67 -24.65 11.88
C TYR A 295 -2.65 -23.56 11.47
N TRP A 296 -2.29 -22.74 10.50
CA TRP A 296 -3.16 -21.68 9.98
C TRP A 296 -3.98 -22.17 8.78
N PRO A 297 -5.24 -21.72 8.62
CA PRO A 297 -6.18 -22.23 7.61
C PRO A 297 -5.88 -21.73 6.18
N PHE A 298 -4.59 -21.55 5.85
CA PHE A 298 -4.15 -21.03 4.58
C PHE A 298 -4.42 -22.01 3.42
N ILE A 299 -4.13 -23.29 3.61
CA ILE A 299 -4.39 -24.33 2.59
C ILE A 299 -5.90 -24.44 2.31
N ASP A 300 -6.71 -24.45 3.36
CA ASP A 300 -8.17 -24.54 3.23
C ASP A 300 -8.75 -23.30 2.51
N TYR A 301 -8.27 -22.11 2.86
CA TYR A 301 -8.63 -20.87 2.15
C TYR A 301 -8.24 -20.90 0.68
N ILE A 302 -7.07 -21.44 0.33
CA ILE A 302 -6.67 -21.58 -1.07
C ILE A 302 -7.61 -22.54 -1.80
N ALA A 303 -7.94 -23.68 -1.19
CA ALA A 303 -8.84 -24.65 -1.78
C ALA A 303 -10.22 -24.02 -2.09
N GLU A 304 -10.76 -23.23 -1.17
CA GLU A 304 -12.00 -22.45 -1.38
C GLU A 304 -11.82 -21.40 -2.50
N THR A 305 -10.77 -20.58 -2.40
CA THR A 305 -10.61 -19.39 -3.26
C THR A 305 -10.31 -19.75 -4.71
N LEU A 306 -9.55 -20.82 -4.94
CA LEU A 306 -9.19 -21.28 -6.28
C LEU A 306 -10.41 -21.83 -7.04
N GLN A 307 -11.40 -22.39 -6.34
CA GLN A 307 -12.61 -22.91 -7.00
C GLN A 307 -13.49 -21.78 -7.56
N ASP A 308 -13.53 -20.63 -6.89
CA ASP A 308 -14.49 -19.56 -7.17
C ASP A 308 -13.96 -18.42 -8.06
N LYS A 309 -12.63 -18.29 -8.23
CA LYS A 309 -12.03 -17.08 -8.83
C LYS A 309 -11.22 -17.34 -10.10
N LYS A 310 -11.14 -16.32 -10.96
CA LYS A 310 -10.28 -16.33 -12.15
C LYS A 310 -8.81 -16.33 -11.73
N TYR A 311 -8.00 -17.13 -12.41
CA TYR A 311 -6.59 -17.33 -12.11
C TYR A 311 -5.74 -16.05 -12.02
N GLN A 312 -6.02 -15.05 -12.88
CA GLN A 312 -5.31 -13.77 -12.88
C GLN A 312 -5.40 -13.03 -11.53
N GLU A 313 -6.45 -13.28 -10.76
CA GLU A 313 -6.64 -12.70 -9.42
C GLU A 313 -5.94 -13.51 -8.31
N CYS A 314 -5.33 -14.66 -8.63
CA CYS A 314 -4.78 -15.61 -7.67
C CYS A 314 -3.25 -15.83 -7.81
N SER A 315 -2.58 -15.13 -8.73
CA SER A 315 -1.13 -15.27 -8.98
C SER A 315 -0.28 -15.21 -7.71
N SER A 316 -0.52 -14.21 -6.84
CA SER A 316 0.23 -14.05 -5.59
C SER A 316 -0.11 -15.13 -4.56
N ILE A 317 -1.34 -15.66 -4.59
CA ILE A 317 -1.78 -16.75 -3.73
C ILE A 317 -1.04 -18.05 -4.13
N VAL A 318 -0.93 -18.33 -5.43
CA VAL A 318 -0.18 -19.48 -5.94
C VAL A 318 1.32 -19.35 -5.66
N SER A 319 1.88 -18.14 -5.80
CA SER A 319 3.29 -17.90 -5.45
C SER A 319 3.59 -18.11 -3.96
N THR A 320 2.57 -17.98 -3.12
CA THR A 320 2.63 -18.29 -1.68
C THR A 320 2.51 -19.79 -1.43
N LEU A 321 1.60 -20.47 -2.15
CA LEU A 321 1.35 -21.89 -2.02
C LEU A 321 2.62 -22.72 -2.17
N ARG A 322 3.50 -22.38 -3.13
CA ARG A 322 4.77 -23.11 -3.35
C ARG A 322 5.63 -23.20 -2.09
N PHE A 323 5.58 -22.19 -1.22
CA PHE A 323 6.33 -22.18 0.04
C PHE A 323 5.55 -22.89 1.16
N ALA A 324 4.22 -22.77 1.17
CA ALA A 324 3.36 -23.40 2.16
C ALA A 324 3.41 -24.95 2.12
N VAL A 325 3.41 -25.53 0.91
CA VAL A 325 3.38 -27.00 0.69
C VAL A 325 4.77 -27.67 0.79
N VAL A 326 5.80 -26.92 1.17
CA VAL A 326 7.10 -27.50 1.52
C VAL A 326 6.97 -28.38 2.76
N ASN A 327 6.13 -27.98 3.72
CA ASN A 327 5.82 -28.78 4.90
C ASN A 327 5.04 -30.06 4.50
N PRO A 328 5.47 -31.27 4.92
CA PRO A 328 4.79 -32.52 4.60
C PRO A 328 3.31 -32.57 4.97
N GLU A 329 2.92 -32.02 6.13
CA GLU A 329 1.54 -32.08 6.61
C GLU A 329 0.64 -31.11 5.82
N ALA A 330 1.13 -29.90 5.54
CA ALA A 330 0.43 -28.93 4.69
C ALA A 330 0.31 -29.44 3.25
N ARG A 331 1.31 -30.20 2.77
CA ARG A 331 1.31 -30.84 1.46
C ARG A 331 0.23 -31.92 1.36
N LEU A 332 0.15 -32.81 2.35
CA LEU A 332 -0.88 -33.85 2.39
C LEU A 332 -2.27 -33.21 2.36
N ARG A 333 -2.51 -32.20 3.21
CA ARG A 333 -3.78 -31.46 3.23
C ARG A 333 -4.10 -30.83 1.87
N ALA A 334 -3.11 -30.21 1.22
CA ALA A 334 -3.32 -29.62 -0.10
C ALA A 334 -3.71 -30.66 -1.18
N ILE A 335 -3.15 -31.88 -1.09
CA ILE A 335 -3.52 -33.00 -1.97
C ILE A 335 -4.96 -33.44 -1.67
N GLU A 336 -5.30 -33.64 -0.41
CA GLU A 336 -6.65 -34.05 0.02
C GLU A 336 -7.73 -33.03 -0.38
N SER A 337 -7.42 -31.73 -0.31
CA SER A 337 -8.32 -30.64 -0.72
C SER A 337 -8.51 -30.48 -2.23
N GLY A 338 -7.87 -31.31 -3.06
CA GLY A 338 -8.03 -31.27 -4.53
C GLY A 338 -7.32 -30.09 -5.22
N ILE A 339 -6.38 -29.42 -4.54
CA ILE A 339 -5.62 -28.30 -5.12
C ILE A 339 -4.76 -28.80 -6.29
N THR A 340 -4.24 -30.04 -6.19
CA THR A 340 -3.34 -30.65 -7.19
C THR A 340 -3.96 -30.66 -8.59
N GLU A 341 -5.19 -31.13 -8.71
CA GLU A 341 -5.93 -31.24 -9.97
C GLU A 341 -6.23 -29.86 -10.56
N TYR A 342 -6.57 -28.91 -9.68
CA TYR A 342 -6.84 -27.54 -10.10
C TYR A 342 -5.57 -26.84 -10.64
N LEU A 343 -4.44 -26.94 -9.93
CA LEU A 343 -3.17 -26.38 -10.41
C LEU A 343 -2.74 -27.00 -11.75
N ALA A 344 -2.93 -28.31 -11.90
CA ALA A 344 -2.63 -29.00 -13.15
C ALA A 344 -3.45 -28.48 -14.33
N LYS A 345 -4.74 -28.19 -14.12
CA LYS A 345 -5.60 -27.56 -15.12
C LYS A 345 -5.09 -26.16 -15.49
N LEU A 346 -4.77 -25.35 -14.48
CA LEU A 346 -4.29 -23.98 -14.68
C LEU A 346 -2.99 -23.87 -15.46
N VAL A 347 -2.10 -24.85 -15.30
CA VAL A 347 -0.85 -24.90 -16.04
C VAL A 347 -1.07 -24.91 -17.55
N ASN A 348 -2.11 -25.61 -18.02
CA ASN A 348 -2.45 -25.65 -19.44
C ASN A 348 -3.16 -24.38 -19.94
N GLU A 349 -3.79 -23.61 -19.04
CA GLU A 349 -4.54 -22.39 -19.37
C GLU A 349 -3.68 -21.12 -19.29
N THR A 350 -2.56 -21.16 -18.56
CA THR A 350 -1.75 -19.98 -18.26
C THR A 350 -0.71 -19.72 -19.33
N MET A 351 -0.80 -18.56 -19.98
CA MET A 351 0.21 -18.09 -20.95
C MET A 351 1.32 -17.23 -20.32
N ASP A 352 1.15 -16.81 -19.07
CA ASP A 352 2.13 -15.98 -18.37
C ASP A 352 3.24 -16.83 -17.74
N LYS A 353 4.49 -16.49 -18.05
CA LYS A 353 5.68 -17.28 -17.72
C LYS A 353 6.00 -17.27 -16.23
N GLU A 354 5.85 -16.12 -15.56
CA GLU A 354 6.15 -16.02 -14.13
C GLU A 354 5.14 -16.83 -13.31
N ASN A 355 3.88 -16.75 -13.70
CA ASN A 355 2.80 -17.55 -13.14
C ASN A 355 2.97 -19.05 -13.38
N LEU A 356 3.33 -19.43 -14.61
CA LEU A 356 3.62 -20.83 -14.94
C LEU A 356 4.79 -21.37 -14.11
N MET A 357 5.83 -20.56 -13.87
CA MET A 357 6.94 -20.92 -12.99
C MET A 357 6.47 -21.24 -11.56
N HIS A 358 5.62 -20.38 -10.99
CA HIS A 358 5.09 -20.59 -9.64
C HIS A 358 4.21 -21.85 -9.54
N LEU A 359 3.36 -22.08 -10.55
CA LEU A 359 2.52 -23.28 -10.63
C LEU A 359 3.37 -24.56 -10.69
N VAL A 360 4.34 -24.61 -11.60
CA VAL A 360 5.23 -25.76 -11.76
C VAL A 360 5.99 -26.03 -10.46
N GLN A 361 6.49 -24.99 -9.80
CA GLN A 361 7.18 -25.15 -8.50
C GLN A 361 6.27 -25.69 -7.39
N ALA A 362 5.01 -25.24 -7.32
CA ALA A 362 4.04 -25.77 -6.38
C ALA A 362 3.73 -27.25 -6.70
N LEU A 363 3.55 -27.60 -7.97
CA LEU A 363 3.33 -28.98 -8.42
C LEU A 363 4.53 -29.89 -8.11
N ILE A 364 5.78 -29.41 -8.27
CA ILE A 364 6.98 -30.15 -7.88
C ILE A 364 6.91 -30.51 -6.40
N CYS A 365 6.57 -29.53 -5.55
CA CYS A 365 6.49 -29.77 -4.11
C CYS A 365 5.38 -30.77 -3.75
N LEU A 366 4.22 -30.72 -4.43
CA LEU A 366 3.14 -31.69 -4.25
C LEU A 366 3.54 -33.10 -4.75
N ALA A 367 4.25 -33.18 -5.87
CA ALA A 367 4.74 -34.42 -6.47
C ALA A 367 5.83 -35.12 -5.65
N GLU A 368 6.44 -34.47 -4.65
CA GLU A 368 7.34 -35.17 -3.72
C GLU A 368 6.56 -36.17 -2.82
N HIS A 369 5.23 -36.05 -2.69
CA HIS A 369 4.39 -37.04 -2.02
C HIS A 369 3.91 -38.14 -2.99
N PRO A 370 3.88 -39.44 -2.60
CA PRO A 370 3.43 -40.54 -3.47
C PRO A 370 2.05 -40.31 -4.09
N GLU A 371 1.07 -39.84 -3.31
CA GLU A 371 -0.28 -39.57 -3.80
C GLU A 371 -0.31 -38.40 -4.81
N GLY A 372 0.52 -37.38 -4.59
CA GLY A 372 0.69 -36.27 -5.53
C GLY A 372 1.23 -36.77 -6.88
N ARG A 373 2.18 -37.72 -6.89
CA ARG A 373 2.68 -38.34 -8.12
C ARG A 373 1.59 -39.07 -8.89
N ILE A 374 0.75 -39.83 -8.18
CA ILE A 374 -0.35 -40.58 -8.80
C ILE A 374 -1.32 -39.62 -9.49
N ARG A 375 -1.71 -38.54 -8.80
CA ARG A 375 -2.64 -37.53 -9.35
C ARG A 375 -2.04 -36.73 -10.53
N LEU A 376 -0.72 -36.54 -10.56
CA LEU A 376 -0.03 -35.76 -11.60
C LEU A 376 0.49 -36.57 -12.80
N LYS A 377 0.32 -37.89 -12.80
CA LYS A 377 0.95 -38.80 -13.77
C LYS A 377 0.68 -38.48 -15.24
N ASN A 378 -0.53 -37.97 -15.54
CA ASN A 378 -0.94 -37.67 -16.92
C ASN A 378 -0.50 -36.27 -17.39
N ILE A 379 -0.10 -35.37 -16.49
CA ILE A 379 0.14 -33.95 -16.79
C ILE A 379 1.58 -33.69 -17.24
N GLY A 380 2.54 -34.44 -16.72
CA GLY A 380 3.96 -34.20 -16.98
C GLY A 380 4.36 -34.32 -18.46
N ALA A 381 3.75 -35.24 -19.20
CA ALA A 381 4.01 -35.42 -20.63
C ALA A 381 3.45 -34.24 -21.45
N ASP A 382 2.18 -33.88 -21.22
CA ASP A 382 1.49 -32.79 -21.94
C ASP A 382 2.21 -31.45 -21.79
N LEU A 383 2.76 -31.19 -20.60
CA LEU A 383 3.55 -29.98 -20.29
C LEU A 383 4.87 -29.89 -21.06
N ILE A 384 5.61 -31.00 -21.17
CA ILE A 384 6.88 -31.02 -21.90
C ILE A 384 6.63 -30.78 -23.38
N PHE A 385 5.60 -31.41 -23.96
CA PHE A 385 5.32 -31.31 -25.38
C PHE A 385 4.65 -29.99 -25.77
N SER A 386 3.90 -29.36 -24.86
CA SER A 386 3.29 -28.04 -25.11
C SER A 386 4.26 -26.87 -24.95
N TYR A 387 5.35 -27.03 -24.16
CA TYR A 387 6.30 -25.95 -23.94
C TYR A 387 7.27 -25.76 -25.12
N THR A 388 7.00 -24.75 -25.95
CA THR A 388 7.84 -24.36 -27.10
C THR A 388 8.78 -23.17 -26.80
N GLY A 389 8.87 -22.75 -25.54
CA GLY A 389 9.61 -21.56 -25.15
C GLY A 389 11.13 -21.73 -25.11
N LYS A 390 11.87 -20.63 -25.34
CA LYS A 390 13.34 -20.57 -25.23
C LYS A 390 13.85 -20.32 -23.80
N ASP A 391 12.98 -20.27 -22.79
CA ASP A 391 13.41 -19.96 -21.41
C ASP A 391 13.99 -21.21 -20.75
N THR A 392 15.31 -21.20 -20.57
CA THR A 392 16.06 -22.31 -20.02
C THR A 392 15.68 -22.62 -18.57
N LYS A 393 15.30 -21.61 -17.77
CA LYS A 393 14.97 -21.81 -16.35
C LYS A 393 13.63 -22.51 -16.19
N LEU A 394 12.63 -22.08 -16.94
CA LEU A 394 11.29 -22.68 -16.86
C LEU A 394 11.32 -24.12 -17.40
N PHE A 395 12.02 -24.35 -18.50
CA PHE A 395 12.22 -25.68 -19.05
C PHE A 395 12.90 -26.63 -18.04
N GLN A 396 13.92 -26.14 -17.32
CA GLN A 396 14.56 -26.91 -16.24
C GLN A 396 13.56 -27.30 -15.14
N GLN A 397 12.68 -26.39 -14.71
CA GLN A 397 11.66 -26.71 -13.70
C GLN A 397 10.64 -27.72 -14.22
N ILE A 398 10.22 -27.62 -15.48
CA ILE A 398 9.31 -28.61 -16.10
C ILE A 398 9.97 -30.00 -16.14
N LEU A 399 11.26 -30.08 -16.49
CA LEU A 399 12.00 -31.34 -16.44
C LEU A 399 12.10 -31.91 -15.02
N ILE A 400 12.33 -31.06 -14.02
CA ILE A 400 12.34 -31.47 -12.61
C ILE A 400 10.98 -32.05 -12.23
N LEU A 401 9.88 -31.38 -12.58
CA LEU A 401 8.53 -31.88 -12.33
C LEU A 401 8.31 -33.26 -12.96
N PHE A 402 8.65 -33.42 -14.23
CA PHE A 402 8.51 -34.70 -14.93
C PHE A 402 9.32 -35.81 -14.27
N ASN A 403 10.57 -35.53 -13.91
CA ASN A 403 11.42 -36.50 -13.22
C ASN A 403 10.85 -36.84 -11.84
N THR A 404 10.37 -35.86 -11.07
CA THR A 404 9.76 -36.08 -9.76
C THR A 404 8.50 -36.93 -9.85
N ILE A 405 7.63 -36.70 -10.83
CA ILE A 405 6.41 -37.51 -11.05
C ILE A 405 6.78 -38.97 -11.35
N ASN A 406 7.84 -39.20 -12.12
CA ASN A 406 8.27 -40.53 -12.56
C ASN A 406 9.27 -41.24 -11.62
N LYS A 407 9.60 -40.65 -10.45
CA LYS A 407 10.40 -41.34 -9.44
C LYS A 407 9.69 -42.65 -9.03
N PRO A 408 10.41 -43.78 -8.90
CA PRO A 408 9.82 -45.03 -8.42
C PRO A 408 9.13 -44.82 -7.06
N LEU A 409 7.95 -45.43 -6.90
CA LEU A 409 7.10 -45.26 -5.73
C LEU A 409 7.73 -45.86 -4.47
#